data_AF-A0A7C5VEQ6-F1
#
_entry.id   AF-A0A7C5VEQ6-F1
#
_cell.length_a   1.000
_cell.length_b   1.000
_cell.length_c   1.000
_cell.angle_alpha   90.00
_cell.angle_beta   90.00
_cell.angle_gamma   90.00
#
_symmetry.space_group_name_H-M   'P 1'
#
loop_
_entity.id
_entity.type
_entity.pdbx_description
1 polymer ?
#
loop_
_entity_poly.entity_id
_entity_poly.type
_entity_poly.pdbx_seq_one_letter_code
_entity_poly.pdbx_strand_id
1 'polypeptide(L)'
;MRLDRVNLQAVSDILRAMVQEALMEPGRVVRMALPTSPADGVQVFVRAGQEDLFLAIRRPGGKEDPREIRALAQAMGLVIQGEPYHAKGKEVRPGFLGQRSYLVARCRLDPAVWEGGSEDGQAA
;
A
#
# COMPACT_ATOMS: atom_id res chain seq x y z
N MET A 1 1.26 -16.35 7.56
CA MET A 1 2.64 -15.91 7.24
C MET A 1 2.62 -14.40 7.03
N ARG A 2 3.61 -13.65 7.54
CA ARG A 2 3.63 -12.18 7.57
C ARG A 2 4.23 -11.60 6.28
N LEU A 3 3.71 -10.47 5.78
CA LEU A 3 4.21 -9.76 4.59
C LEU A 3 5.67 -9.35 4.70
N ASP A 4 6.13 -8.95 5.88
CA ASP A 4 7.54 -8.60 6.13
C ASP A 4 8.51 -9.78 5.99
N ARG A 5 7.99 -11.01 5.85
CA ARG A 5 8.77 -12.23 5.60
C ARG A 5 8.67 -12.72 4.17
N VAL A 6 7.85 -12.07 3.35
CA VAL A 6 7.79 -12.31 1.90
C VAL A 6 8.90 -11.46 1.27
N ASN A 7 9.54 -11.96 0.20
CA ASN A 7 10.48 -11.16 -0.57
C ASN A 7 9.73 -10.07 -1.34
N LEU A 8 9.37 -8.97 -0.66
CA LEU A 8 8.67 -7.83 -1.24
C LEU A 8 9.48 -7.15 -2.35
N GLN A 9 10.80 -7.32 -2.35
CA GLN A 9 11.66 -6.84 -3.43
C GLN A 9 11.34 -7.51 -4.77
N ALA A 10 10.97 -8.80 -4.76
CA ALA A 10 10.61 -9.51 -5.99
C ALA A 10 9.30 -9.02 -6.63
N VAL A 11 8.49 -8.25 -5.89
CA VAL A 11 7.23 -7.67 -6.37
C VAL A 11 7.25 -6.14 -6.29
N SER A 12 8.40 -5.51 -6.03
CA SER A 12 8.49 -4.05 -5.86
C SER A 12 8.03 -3.30 -7.10
N ASP A 13 8.32 -3.82 -8.30
CA ASP A 13 7.95 -3.16 -9.56
C ASP A 13 6.43 -3.15 -9.74
N ILE A 14 5.76 -4.25 -9.39
CA ILE A 14 4.29 -4.33 -9.41
C ILE A 14 3.70 -3.37 -8.37
N LEU A 15 4.30 -3.32 -7.17
CA LEU A 15 3.85 -2.41 -6.11
C LEU A 15 4.04 -0.94 -6.47
N ARG A 16 5.13 -0.58 -7.15
CA ARG A 16 5.37 0.77 -7.68
C ARG A 16 4.41 1.10 -8.82
N ALA A 17 4.14 0.15 -9.72
CA ALA A 17 3.14 0.33 -10.78
C ALA A 17 1.74 0.64 -10.21
N MET A 18 1.35 0.04 -9.07
CA MET A 18 0.10 0.39 -8.39
C MET A 18 0.08 1.84 -7.91
N VAL A 19 1.21 2.37 -7.42
CA VAL A 19 1.32 3.78 -7.01
C VAL A 19 1.17 4.69 -8.23
N GLN A 20 1.83 4.37 -9.34
CA GLN A 20 1.69 5.13 -10.59
C GLN A 20 0.25 5.13 -11.10
N GLU A 21 -0.43 3.98 -11.15
CA GLU A 21 -1.83 3.91 -11.56
C GLU A 21 -2.72 4.77 -10.64
N ALA A 22 -2.48 4.75 -9.33
CA ALA A 22 -3.23 5.56 -8.38
C ALA A 22 -3.00 7.07 -8.58
N LEU A 23 -1.80 7.47 -8.99
CA LEU A 23 -1.47 8.87 -9.31
C LEU A 23 -2.07 9.33 -10.64
N MET A 24 -2.16 8.44 -11.64
CA MET A 24 -2.78 8.75 -12.94
C MET A 24 -4.29 8.98 -12.82
N GLU A 25 -4.95 8.30 -11.88
CA GLU A 25 -6.38 8.43 -11.62
C GLU A 25 -6.66 8.82 -10.15
N PRO A 26 -6.41 10.08 -9.74
CA PRO A 26 -6.64 10.52 -8.37
C PRO A 26 -8.08 10.25 -7.91
N GLY A 27 -8.22 9.73 -6.68
CA GLY A 27 -9.50 9.30 -6.12
C GLY A 27 -9.88 7.85 -6.44
N ARG A 28 -9.31 7.23 -7.48
CA ARG A 28 -9.49 5.79 -7.75
C ARG A 28 -8.69 4.94 -6.75
N VAL A 29 -9.28 3.81 -6.35
CA VAL A 29 -8.61 2.83 -5.50
C VAL A 29 -8.03 1.74 -6.38
N VAL A 30 -6.71 1.64 -6.41
CA VAL A 30 -5.98 0.52 -7.02
C VAL A 30 -5.86 -0.60 -6.00
N ARG A 31 -6.15 -1.84 -6.39
CA ARG A 31 -6.23 -2.99 -5.48
C ARG A 31 -5.47 -4.19 -6.03
N MET A 32 -4.68 -4.84 -5.18
CA MET A 32 -4.03 -6.11 -5.47
C MET A 32 -4.18 -7.07 -4.29
N ALA A 33 -4.21 -8.37 -4.56
CA ALA A 33 -4.08 -9.39 -3.52
C ALA A 33 -2.67 -9.99 -3.58
N LEU A 34 -1.89 -9.83 -2.52
CA LEU A 34 -0.59 -10.47 -2.37
C LEU A 34 -0.77 -11.86 -1.74
N PRO A 35 -0.39 -12.94 -2.43
CA PRO A 35 -0.47 -14.29 -1.89
C PRO A 35 0.61 -14.49 -0.83
N THR A 36 0.32 -14.09 0.41
CA THR A 36 1.25 -14.24 1.54
C THR A 36 1.16 -15.60 2.21
N SER A 37 0.11 -16.38 1.89
CA SER A 37 -0.07 -17.79 2.28
C SER A 37 -1.19 -18.44 1.44
N PRO A 38 -1.32 -19.78 1.43
CA PRO A 38 -2.39 -20.49 0.71
C PRO A 38 -3.81 -20.20 1.23
N ALA A 39 -3.94 -19.83 2.51
CA ALA A 39 -5.24 -19.62 3.16
C ALA A 39 -5.67 -18.15 3.18
N ASP A 40 -4.72 -17.21 3.28
CA ASP A 40 -5.00 -15.78 3.44
C ASP A 40 -4.02 -14.92 2.62
N GLY A 41 -4.52 -14.37 1.51
CA GLY A 41 -3.86 -13.30 0.77
C GLY A 41 -4.10 -11.95 1.45
N VAL A 42 -3.06 -11.12 1.56
CA VAL A 42 -3.24 -9.74 2.03
C VAL A 42 -3.74 -8.90 0.87
N GLN A 43 -4.86 -8.24 1.08
CA GLN A 43 -5.40 -7.28 0.13
C GLN A 43 -4.72 -5.93 0.39
N VAL A 44 -4.07 -5.40 -0.64
CA VAL A 44 -3.37 -4.13 -0.62
C VAL A 44 -4.16 -3.14 -1.48
N PHE A 45 -4.33 -1.93 -0.97
CA PHE A 45 -5.08 -0.86 -1.60
C PHE A 45 -4.24 0.41 -1.61
N VAL A 46 -4.21 1.11 -2.74
CA VAL A 46 -3.55 2.41 -2.87
C VAL A 46 -4.55 3.40 -3.47
N ARG A 47 -4.60 4.61 -2.92
CA ARG A 47 -5.42 5.71 -3.44
C ARG A 47 -4.65 7.02 -3.33
N ALA A 48 -4.52 7.75 -4.43
CA ALA A 48 -4.04 9.13 -4.38
C ALA A 48 -5.20 10.06 -3.98
N GLY A 49 -4.98 10.90 -2.98
CA GLY A 49 -5.79 12.08 -2.66
C GLY A 49 -5.26 13.32 -3.38
N GLN A 50 -5.70 14.51 -2.95
CA GLN A 50 -5.22 15.78 -3.52
C GLN A 50 -3.76 16.08 -3.16
N GLU A 51 -3.35 15.81 -1.92
CA GLU A 51 -2.00 16.11 -1.42
C GLU A 51 -1.30 14.92 -0.77
N ASP A 52 -2.03 13.83 -0.54
CA ASP A 52 -1.56 12.66 0.21
C ASP A 52 -1.89 11.36 -0.54
N LEU A 53 -1.03 10.35 -0.39
CA LEU A 53 -1.31 8.96 -0.78
C LEU A 53 -1.82 8.17 0.41
N PHE A 54 -2.80 7.29 0.18
CA PHE A 54 -3.32 6.40 1.20
C PHE A 54 -2.99 4.97 0.82
N LEU A 55 -2.19 4.31 1.65
CA LEU A 55 -1.94 2.88 1.59
C LEU A 55 -2.83 2.19 2.63
N ALA A 56 -3.53 1.14 2.24
CA ALA A 56 -4.29 0.33 3.18
C ALA A 56 -4.04 -1.16 2.95
N ILE A 57 -4.06 -1.94 4.02
CA ILE A 57 -4.04 -3.39 3.98
C ILE A 57 -5.24 -3.98 4.70
N ARG A 58 -5.67 -5.15 4.23
CA ARG A 58 -6.68 -5.97 4.87
C ARG A 58 -6.30 -7.43 4.77
N ARG A 59 -6.40 -8.15 5.90
CA ARG A 59 -6.24 -9.60 5.95
C ARG A 59 -7.60 -10.25 6.23
N PRO A 60 -8.19 -11.00 5.27
CA PRO A 60 -9.28 -11.90 5.59
C PRO A 60 -8.82 -12.87 6.69
N GLY A 61 -9.59 -13.07 7.76
CA GLY A 61 -9.31 -14.09 8.78
C GLY A 61 -8.17 -13.82 9.77
N GLY A 62 -7.37 -12.74 9.61
CA GLY A 62 -6.21 -12.48 10.46
C GLY A 62 -6.10 -11.04 10.97
N LYS A 63 -5.17 -10.83 11.91
CA LYS A 63 -4.88 -9.49 12.45
C LYS A 63 -3.94 -8.73 11.51
N GLU A 64 -4.21 -7.44 11.31
CA GLU A 64 -3.33 -6.54 10.57
C GLU A 64 -2.15 -6.12 11.47
N ASP A 65 -0.93 -6.11 10.93
CA ASP A 65 0.28 -5.70 11.68
C ASP A 65 0.88 -4.41 11.08
N PRO A 66 1.10 -3.35 11.88
CA PRO A 66 1.76 -2.11 11.45
C PRO A 66 3.14 -2.27 10.82
N ARG A 67 3.84 -3.36 11.09
CA ARG A 67 5.13 -3.66 10.44
C ARG A 67 4.94 -4.06 8.98
N GLU A 68 3.82 -4.69 8.63
CA GLU A 68 3.52 -5.10 7.25
C GLU A 68 3.24 -3.89 6.35
N ILE A 69 2.47 -2.91 6.85
CA ILE A 69 2.18 -1.70 6.10
C ILE A 69 3.43 -0.82 5.93
N ARG A 70 4.33 -0.79 6.94
CA ARG A 70 5.63 -0.11 6.83
C ARG A 70 6.52 -0.75 5.76
N ALA A 71 6.62 -2.08 5.74
CA ALA A 71 7.40 -2.80 4.74
C ALA A 71 6.84 -2.62 3.31
N LEU A 72 5.52 -2.63 3.16
CA LEU A 72 4.86 -2.35 1.88
C LEU A 72 5.10 -0.92 1.41
N ALA A 73 4.98 0.07 2.30
CA ALA A 73 5.27 1.46 1.96
C ALA A 73 6.69 1.62 1.43
N GLN A 74 7.68 1.03 2.10
CA GLN A 74 9.07 1.06 1.64
C GLN A 74 9.24 0.42 0.26
N ALA A 75 8.65 -0.76 0.02
CA ALA A 75 8.73 -1.43 -1.28
C ALA A 75 8.07 -0.63 -2.42
N MET A 76 7.02 0.13 -2.09
CA MET A 76 6.32 1.05 -2.99
C MET A 76 7.06 2.39 -3.19
N GLY A 77 8.16 2.64 -2.50
CA GLY A 77 8.81 3.96 -2.49
C GLY A 77 7.93 5.03 -1.84
N LEU A 78 7.29 4.71 -0.73
CA LEU A 78 6.42 5.60 0.01
C LEU A 78 6.96 5.87 1.41
N VAL A 79 6.84 7.12 1.86
CA VAL A 79 7.18 7.56 3.21
C VAL A 79 5.90 7.78 4.01
N ILE A 80 5.69 6.98 5.06
CA ILE A 80 4.53 7.08 5.94
C ILE A 80 4.59 8.39 6.75
N GLN A 81 3.48 9.12 6.73
CA GLN A 81 3.25 10.38 7.45
C GLN A 81 2.47 10.10 8.74
N GLY A 82 3.17 9.87 9.85
CA GLY A 82 2.58 9.58 11.17
C GLY A 82 2.43 8.08 11.44
N GLU A 83 1.53 7.71 12.36
CA GLU A 83 1.30 6.31 12.73
C GLU A 83 0.16 5.67 11.91
N PRO A 84 0.28 4.40 11.49
CA PRO A 84 -0.82 3.67 10.89
C PRO A 84 -2.02 3.57 11.84
N TYR A 85 -3.23 3.68 11.29
CA TYR A 85 -4.47 3.68 12.06
C TYR A 85 -5.51 2.75 11.44
N HIS A 86 -6.47 2.30 12.24
CA HIS A 86 -7.54 1.46 11.75
C HIS A 86 -8.70 2.30 11.23
N ALA A 87 -9.16 2.00 10.02
CA ALA A 87 -10.33 2.60 9.43
C ALA A 87 -11.41 1.54 9.18
N LYS A 88 -12.68 1.94 9.28
CA LYS A 88 -13.81 1.10 8.89
C LYS A 88 -14.29 1.47 7.48
N GLY A 89 -14.61 0.45 6.69
CA GLY A 89 -15.23 0.64 5.38
C GLY A 89 -16.64 1.22 5.52
N LYS A 90 -17.07 1.96 4.50
CA LYS A 90 -18.39 2.61 4.48
C LYS A 90 -19.55 1.61 4.44
N GLU A 91 -19.34 0.47 3.78
CA GLU A 91 -20.36 -0.55 3.58
C GLU A 91 -20.51 -1.45 4.82
N VAL A 92 -21.72 -1.48 5.38
CA VAL A 92 -22.10 -2.42 6.44
C VAL A 92 -22.53 -3.73 5.78
N ARG A 93 -21.85 -4.83 6.09
CA ARG A 93 -22.21 -6.14 5.53
C ARG A 93 -23.38 -6.75 6.30
N PRO A 94 -24.26 -7.51 5.63
CA PRO A 94 -25.40 -8.15 6.27
C PRO A 94 -24.98 -9.14 7.36
N GLY A 95 -25.81 -9.26 8.39
CA GLY A 95 -25.59 -10.12 9.57
C GLY A 95 -24.59 -9.56 10.58
N PHE A 96 -23.97 -10.44 11.38
CA PHE A 96 -22.99 -10.07 12.43
C PHE A 96 -21.61 -9.67 11.88
N LEU A 97 -21.45 -9.57 10.56
CA LEU A 97 -20.16 -9.40 9.89
C LEU A 97 -19.62 -7.97 9.90
N GLY A 98 -20.46 -6.99 10.27
CA GLY A 98 -20.11 -5.58 10.47
C GLY A 98 -19.42 -4.91 9.27
N GLN A 99 -18.81 -3.75 9.53
CA GLN A 99 -17.97 -3.06 8.54
C GLN A 99 -16.61 -3.72 8.42
N ARG A 100 -16.05 -3.72 7.21
CA ARG A 100 -14.66 -4.18 6.98
C ARG A 100 -13.70 -3.26 7.74
N SER A 101 -12.74 -3.85 8.43
CA SER A 101 -11.60 -3.13 9.00
C SER A 101 -10.46 -3.09 8.00
N TYR A 102 -9.69 -2.01 8.05
CA TYR A 102 -8.48 -1.80 7.27
C TYR A 102 -7.44 -1.16 8.18
N LEU A 103 -6.19 -1.56 8.02
CA LEU A 103 -5.06 -0.80 8.56
C LEU A 103 -4.58 0.16 7.48
N VAL A 104 -4.56 1.46 7.78
CA VAL A 104 -4.32 2.54 6.83
C VAL A 104 -3.09 3.34 7.25
N ALA A 105 -2.27 3.72 6.28
CA ALA A 105 -1.18 4.65 6.42
C ALA A 105 -1.38 5.79 5.42
N ARG A 106 -1.18 7.02 5.91
CA ARG A 106 -1.01 8.19 5.07
C ARG A 106 0.44 8.25 4.62
N CYS A 107 0.69 8.52 3.36
CA CYS A 107 2.00 8.42 2.74
C CYS A 107 2.27 9.61 1.82
N ARG A 108 3.55 9.87 1.58
CA ARG A 108 4.07 10.67 0.46
C ARG A 108 4.98 9.81 -0.40
N LEU A 109 5.24 10.26 -1.62
CA LEU A 109 6.28 9.65 -2.46
C LEU A 109 7.64 9.84 -1.78
N ASP A 110 8.44 8.78 -1.79
CA ASP A 110 9.84 8.87 -1.42
C ASP A 110 10.62 9.51 -2.58
N PRO A 111 11.16 10.73 -2.41
CA PRO A 111 11.90 11.40 -3.48
C PRO A 111 13.13 10.60 -3.92
N ALA A 112 13.74 9.79 -3.04
CA ALA A 112 14.87 8.95 -3.42
C ALA A 112 14.50 7.83 -4.42
N VAL A 113 13.23 7.42 -4.45
CA VAL A 113 12.73 6.38 -5.35
C VAL A 113 12.06 6.97 -6.59
N TRP A 114 11.40 8.13 -6.45
CA TRP A 114 10.56 8.70 -7.50
C TRP A 114 11.14 9.94 -8.18
N GLU A 115 12.13 10.62 -7.60
CA GLU A 115 12.73 11.85 -8.14
C GLU A 115 14.19 11.68 -8.60
N GLY A 116 14.82 10.52 -8.41
CA GLY A 116 16.18 10.22 -8.91
C GLY A 116 16.22 9.01 -9.87
N GLY A 117 16.75 9.07 -11.09
CA GLY A 117 17.74 10.01 -11.61
C GLY A 117 17.31 10.83 -12.84
N SER A 118 17.40 12.14 -12.70
CA SER A 118 17.89 13.01 -13.78
C SER A 118 19.37 13.30 -13.51
N GLU A 119 20.21 12.27 -13.62
CA GLU A 119 21.65 12.43 -13.82
C GLU A 119 21.99 11.83 -15.19
N ASP A 120 21.62 12.57 -16.24
CA ASP A 120 22.32 12.53 -17.52
C ASP A 120 22.34 13.96 -18.08
N GLY A 121 23.06 14.81 -17.33
CA GLY A 121 23.68 16.01 -17.85
C GLY A 121 25.18 15.77 -18.00
N GLN A 122 25.64 15.80 -19.25
CA GLN A 122 27.02 16.00 -19.74
C GLN A 122 27.99 14.81 -19.80
N ALA A 123 28.28 14.41 -21.04
CA ALA A 123 29.66 14.32 -21.52
C ALA A 123 29.73 14.73 -23.00
N ALA A 124 30.44 15.84 -23.24
CA ALA A 124 31.17 16.31 -24.42
C ALA A 124 30.55 16.16 -25.83
#